data_AF-A0A4C1YWY0-F1
#
_entry.id   AF-A0A4C1YWY0-F1
#
_cell.length_a   1.000
_cell.length_b   1.000
_cell.length_c   1.000
_cell.angle_alpha   90.00
_cell.angle_beta   90.00
_cell.angle_gamma   90.00
#
_symmetry.space_group_name_H-M   'P 1'
#
loop_
_entity.id
_entity.type
_entity.pdbx_description
1 polymer ?
#
loop_
_entity_poly.entity_id
_entity_poly.type
_entity_poly.pdbx_seq_one_letter_code
_entity_poly.pdbx_strand_id
1 'polypeptide(L)'
;MVTTETNSPYHYLKRSTWPTQAGKTELKAMGCGQGKESRVLTIHEAQGLASKNVVIVRTASKKAEIYNSIQHAVVAITRHTENCIYLTVNCSDAIGRLIQRANNATSERIIEYNAKMAIRSRDINSVREITKHRRKPEQY
;
A
#
# COMPACT_ATOMS: atom_id res chain seq x y z
N MET A 1 32.16 -12.10 -17.90
CA MET A 1 32.10 -10.65 -17.61
C MET A 1 30.71 -10.18 -17.99
N VAL A 2 29.84 -9.91 -17.02
CA VAL A 2 28.50 -9.37 -17.30
C VAL A 2 28.52 -7.92 -16.85
N THR A 3 28.47 -7.04 -17.84
CA THR A 3 28.46 -5.58 -17.73
C THR A 3 27.20 -5.11 -17.02
N THR A 4 27.41 -4.33 -15.97
CA THR A 4 26.42 -3.49 -15.29
C THR A 4 25.96 -2.36 -16.22
N GLU A 5 24.77 -1.82 -15.93
CA GLU A 5 24.12 -0.62 -16.48
C GLU A 5 22.98 -0.87 -17.46
N THR A 6 21.77 -1.07 -16.90
CA THR A 6 20.56 -0.51 -17.50
C THR A 6 19.83 0.35 -16.48
N ASN A 7 19.84 1.64 -16.82
CA ASN A 7 19.21 2.77 -16.18
C ASN A 7 17.68 2.59 -16.13
N SER A 8 17.19 1.87 -15.14
CA SER A 8 15.75 1.72 -14.87
C SER A 8 15.38 2.62 -13.70
N PRO A 9 14.38 3.52 -13.83
CA PRO A 9 14.06 4.55 -12.83
C PRO A 9 13.54 3.95 -11.51
N TYR A 10 13.36 2.64 -11.45
CA TYR A 10 12.94 1.89 -10.28
C TYR A 10 14.16 1.51 -9.45
N HIS A 11 14.77 2.51 -8.78
CA HIS A 11 15.73 2.25 -7.70
C HIS A 11 15.14 1.19 -6.75
N TYR A 12 15.75 -0.01 -6.77
CA TYR A 12 15.36 -1.19 -6.01
C TYR A 12 15.55 -0.99 -4.51
N LEU A 13 14.64 -0.23 -3.92
CA LEU A 13 14.43 -0.11 -2.50
C LEU A 13 12.94 0.09 -2.33
N LYS A 14 12.37 -0.44 -1.24
CA LYS A 14 11.13 0.03 -0.56
C LYS A 14 10.33 -1.15 -0.01
N ARG A 15 10.70 -1.54 1.21
CA ARG A 15 10.00 -2.40 2.19
C ARG A 15 9.03 -3.42 1.57
N SER A 16 9.58 -4.55 1.15
CA SER A 16 8.83 -5.70 0.66
C SER A 16 8.07 -6.34 1.81
N THR A 17 6.74 -6.30 1.78
CA THR A 17 5.85 -6.90 2.79
C THR A 17 5.31 -8.23 2.31
N TRP A 18 5.58 -9.30 3.09
CA TRP A 18 5.15 -10.67 2.81
C TRP A 18 4.32 -11.27 3.93
N PRO A 19 3.30 -12.08 3.63
CA PRO A 19 2.53 -12.75 4.66
C PRO A 19 3.24 -13.97 5.28
N THR A 20 4.34 -14.48 4.72
CA THR A 20 5.02 -15.69 5.25
C THR A 20 6.54 -15.59 5.24
N GLN A 21 7.19 -16.27 6.20
CA GLN A 21 8.66 -16.30 6.36
C GLN A 21 9.36 -16.88 5.12
N ALA A 22 8.74 -17.84 4.43
CA ALA A 22 9.28 -18.45 3.22
C ALA A 22 9.48 -17.43 2.08
N GLY A 23 8.47 -16.57 1.82
CA GLY A 23 8.57 -15.55 0.77
C GLY A 23 9.62 -14.48 1.09
N LYS A 24 9.81 -14.16 2.38
CA LYS A 24 10.90 -13.28 2.83
C LYS A 24 12.29 -13.87 2.51
N THR A 25 12.48 -15.17 2.73
CA THR A 25 13.75 -15.85 2.40
C THR A 25 14.00 -15.86 0.90
N GLU A 26 12.98 -16.15 0.09
CA GLU A 26 13.06 -16.13 -1.38
C GLU A 26 13.46 -14.75 -1.90
N LEU A 27 12.83 -13.67 -1.41
CA LEU A 27 13.19 -12.31 -1.79
C LEU A 27 14.63 -11.95 -1.41
N LYS A 28 15.07 -12.34 -0.20
CA LYS A 28 16.45 -12.10 0.22
C LYS A 28 17.44 -12.85 -0.68
N ALA A 29 17.13 -14.08 -1.09
CA ALA A 29 17.95 -14.85 -2.02
C ALA A 29 18.04 -14.18 -3.41
N MET A 30 16.99 -13.49 -3.85
CA MET A 30 17.02 -12.67 -5.07
C MET A 30 17.73 -11.30 -4.89
N GLY A 31 18.39 -11.06 -3.76
CA GLY A 31 19.11 -9.81 -3.50
C GLY A 31 18.23 -8.63 -3.06
N CYS A 32 16.93 -8.86 -2.81
CA CYS A 32 16.05 -7.78 -2.34
C CYS A 32 16.41 -7.39 -0.89
N GLY A 33 16.34 -6.08 -0.58
CA GLY A 33 16.51 -5.59 0.79
C GLY A 33 17.96 -5.47 1.27
N GLN A 34 18.94 -5.41 0.38
CA GLN A 34 20.37 -5.26 0.70
C GLN A 34 20.85 -3.79 0.73
N GLY A 35 20.08 -2.85 0.18
CA GLY A 35 20.43 -1.43 0.17
C GLY A 35 20.28 -0.75 1.53
N LYS A 36 21.01 0.36 1.76
CA LYS A 36 21.07 1.11 3.03
C LYS A 36 19.71 1.51 3.62
N GLU A 37 18.69 1.69 2.78
CA GLU A 37 17.32 2.02 3.21
C GLU A 37 16.30 0.93 2.87
N SER A 38 16.77 -0.27 2.49
CA SER A 38 15.95 -1.37 1.98
C SER A 38 15.90 -2.48 3.00
N ARG A 39 14.71 -2.97 3.30
CA ARG A 39 14.55 -4.12 4.20
C ARG A 39 13.40 -4.99 3.70
N VAL A 40 13.61 -6.30 3.68
CA VAL A 40 12.52 -7.27 3.45
C VAL A 40 11.93 -7.64 4.80
N LEU A 41 10.62 -7.42 4.97
CA LEU A 41 9.91 -7.68 6.21
C LEU A 41 8.66 -8.52 5.94
N THR A 42 8.23 -9.30 6.92
CA THR A 42 6.87 -9.85 6.90
C THR A 42 5.86 -8.76 7.27
N ILE A 43 4.58 -8.98 6.98
CA ILE A 43 3.50 -8.06 7.39
C ILE A 43 3.50 -7.89 8.91
N HIS A 44 3.74 -8.97 9.66
CA HIS A 44 3.85 -8.92 11.12
C HIS A 44 5.03 -8.06 11.58
N GLU A 45 6.22 -8.22 11.00
CA GLU A 45 7.39 -7.40 11.35
C GLU A 45 7.23 -5.93 10.94
N ALA A 46 6.47 -5.67 9.89
CA ALA A 46 6.17 -4.32 9.42
C ALA A 46 5.11 -3.62 10.27
N GLN A 47 4.45 -4.31 11.20
CA GLN A 47 3.42 -3.74 12.05
C GLN A 47 4.01 -2.60 12.91
N GLY A 48 3.35 -1.45 12.92
CA GLY A 48 3.82 -0.25 13.62
C GLY A 48 4.91 0.53 12.87
N LEU A 49 5.47 0.00 11.78
CA LEU A 49 6.45 0.71 10.96
C LEU A 49 5.77 1.48 9.83
N ALA A 50 6.26 2.68 9.52
CA ALA A 50 5.84 3.44 8.34
C ALA A 50 7.03 3.70 7.41
N SER A 51 6.75 3.85 6.13
CA SER A 51 7.74 4.12 5.09
C SER A 51 7.12 5.03 4.05
N LYS A 52 7.92 5.92 3.46
CA LYS A 52 7.46 6.72 2.33
C LYS A 52 6.87 5.86 1.22
N ASN A 53 7.56 4.79 0.89
CA ASN A 53 7.15 3.94 -0.19
C ASN A 53 7.28 2.48 0.22
N VAL A 54 6.32 1.66 -0.20
CA VAL A 54 6.19 0.25 0.17
C VAL A 54 5.86 -0.55 -1.07
N VAL A 55 6.53 -1.68 -1.23
CA VAL A 55 6.17 -2.70 -2.21
C VAL A 55 5.62 -3.89 -1.45
N ILE A 56 4.40 -4.31 -1.77
CA ILE A 56 3.82 -5.55 -1.25
C ILE A 56 4.05 -6.59 -2.34
N VAL A 57 4.59 -7.76 -2.00
CA VAL A 57 4.88 -8.80 -3.00
C VAL A 57 4.25 -10.13 -2.59
N ARG A 58 3.66 -10.83 -3.56
CA ARG A 58 3.09 -12.18 -3.44
C ARG A 58 3.58 -13.07 -4.60
N THR A 59 4.45 -14.04 -4.31
CA THR A 59 5.09 -15.03 -5.20
C THR A 59 4.28 -16.31 -5.21
N ALA A 60 3.66 -16.67 -4.08
CA ALA A 60 2.89 -17.90 -3.99
C ALA A 60 1.53 -17.79 -4.70
N SER A 61 1.32 -18.67 -5.66
CA SER A 61 0.04 -18.87 -6.34
C SER A 61 -0.97 -19.64 -5.47
N LYS A 62 -0.48 -20.48 -4.54
CA LYS A 62 -1.32 -21.25 -3.62
C LYS A 62 -2.15 -20.33 -2.72
N LYS A 63 -3.41 -20.72 -2.50
CA LYS A 63 -4.30 -20.06 -1.54
C LYS A 63 -3.84 -20.43 -0.13
N ALA A 64 -3.63 -19.41 0.70
CA ALA A 64 -3.40 -19.51 2.13
C ALA A 64 -4.36 -18.54 2.81
N GLU A 65 -4.84 -18.89 4.00
CA GLU A 65 -5.88 -18.12 4.70
C GLU A 65 -5.48 -16.67 4.94
N ILE A 66 -4.21 -16.44 5.24
CA ILE A 66 -3.64 -15.10 5.48
C ILE A 66 -3.85 -14.13 4.31
N TYR A 67 -3.89 -14.61 3.06
CA TYR A 67 -4.14 -13.74 1.90
C TYR A 67 -5.57 -13.19 1.87
N ASN A 68 -6.53 -13.90 2.48
CA ASN A 68 -7.91 -13.45 2.59
C ASN A 68 -8.19 -12.68 3.89
N SER A 69 -7.22 -12.60 4.79
CA SER A 69 -7.36 -11.87 6.05
C SER A 69 -7.33 -10.36 5.81
N ILE A 70 -8.47 -9.70 6.11
CA ILE A 70 -8.59 -8.25 6.02
C ILE A 70 -7.60 -7.54 6.96
N GLN A 71 -7.38 -8.07 8.16
CA GLN A 71 -6.45 -7.47 9.13
C GLN A 71 -5.03 -7.36 8.57
N HIS A 72 -4.51 -8.44 7.98
CA HIS A 72 -3.19 -8.46 7.35
C HIS A 72 -3.12 -7.54 6.13
N ALA A 73 -4.19 -7.52 5.32
CA ALA A 73 -4.25 -6.65 4.15
C ALA A 73 -4.22 -5.16 4.52
N VAL A 74 -4.96 -4.77 5.57
CA VAL A 74 -4.95 -3.39 6.09
C VAL A 74 -3.58 -3.03 6.66
N VAL A 75 -2.95 -3.91 7.43
CA VAL A 75 -1.58 -3.66 7.94
C VAL A 75 -0.63 -3.43 6.77
N ALA A 76 -0.60 -4.31 5.77
CA ALA A 76 0.29 -4.22 4.62
C ALA A 76 0.09 -2.92 3.83
N ILE A 77 -1.17 -2.58 3.49
CA ILE A 77 -1.47 -1.38 2.73
C ILE A 77 -1.12 -0.14 3.55
N THR A 78 -1.44 -0.06 4.85
CA THR A 78 -1.23 1.17 5.63
C THR A 78 0.24 1.46 6.02
N ARG A 79 1.22 0.70 5.53
CA ARG A 79 2.64 0.97 5.82
C ARG A 79 3.24 2.09 4.97
N HIS A 80 2.59 2.49 3.88
CA HIS A 80 3.07 3.58 3.02
C HIS A 80 2.57 4.95 3.48
N THR A 81 3.34 6.00 3.21
CA THR A 81 2.90 7.39 3.38
C THR A 81 2.85 8.17 2.06
N GLU A 82 3.49 7.67 0.99
CA GLU A 82 3.48 8.27 -0.36
C GLU A 82 3.02 7.25 -1.40
N ASN A 83 3.75 6.14 -1.60
CA ASN A 83 3.46 5.17 -2.68
C ASN A 83 3.36 3.72 -2.18
N CYS A 84 2.38 2.98 -2.72
CA CYS A 84 2.20 1.56 -2.46
C CYS A 84 2.08 0.79 -3.78
N ILE A 85 2.94 -0.19 -4.01
CA ILE A 85 2.91 -1.03 -5.20
C ILE A 85 2.60 -2.47 -4.77
N TYR A 86 1.61 -3.11 -5.40
CA TYR A 86 1.32 -4.51 -5.15
C TYR A 86 1.71 -5.38 -6.34
N LEU A 87 2.73 -6.23 -6.16
CA LEU A 87 3.18 -7.20 -7.13
C LEU A 87 2.66 -8.58 -6.74
N THR A 88 1.80 -9.17 -7.56
CA THR A 88 1.18 -10.46 -7.24
C THR A 88 1.00 -11.32 -8.47
N VAL A 89 1.11 -12.63 -8.28
CA VAL A 89 0.69 -13.64 -9.25
C VAL A 89 -0.83 -13.86 -9.27
N ASN A 90 -1.56 -13.32 -8.29
CA ASN A 90 -3.01 -13.47 -8.16
C ASN A 90 -3.64 -12.26 -7.45
N CYS A 91 -4.58 -11.57 -8.12
CA CYS A 91 -5.26 -10.37 -7.63
C CYS A 91 -6.59 -10.63 -6.90
N SER A 92 -7.01 -11.89 -6.74
CA SER A 92 -8.29 -12.25 -6.10
C SER A 92 -8.28 -12.25 -4.56
N ASP A 93 -7.19 -11.80 -3.93
CA ASP A 93 -7.02 -11.78 -2.48
C ASP A 93 -7.52 -10.50 -1.81
N ALA A 94 -7.42 -10.41 -0.48
CA ALA A 94 -7.90 -9.26 0.27
C ALA A 94 -7.21 -7.95 -0.13
N ILE A 95 -5.91 -7.98 -0.42
CA ILE A 95 -5.14 -6.81 -0.83
C ILE A 95 -5.59 -6.34 -2.21
N GLY A 96 -5.68 -7.26 -3.18
CA GLY A 96 -6.16 -6.97 -4.52
C GLY A 96 -7.57 -6.39 -4.52
N ARG A 97 -8.49 -6.95 -3.71
CA ARG A 97 -9.85 -6.41 -3.55
C ARG A 97 -9.86 -5.01 -2.95
N LEU A 98 -9.00 -4.71 -1.97
CA LEU A 98 -8.91 -3.37 -1.36
C LEU A 98 -8.37 -2.34 -2.36
N ILE A 99 -7.31 -2.69 -3.10
CA ILE A 99 -6.72 -1.82 -4.12
C ILE A 99 -7.73 -1.57 -5.25
N GLN A 100 -8.43 -2.61 -5.72
CA GLN A 100 -9.46 -2.46 -6.74
C GLN A 100 -10.60 -1.56 -6.28
N ARG A 101 -11.04 -1.70 -5.03
CA ARG A 101 -12.04 -0.80 -4.44
C ARG A 101 -11.55 0.65 -4.34
N ALA A 102 -10.28 0.86 -4.00
CA ALA A 102 -9.69 2.19 -3.95
C ALA A 102 -9.60 2.83 -5.34
N ASN A 103 -9.15 2.07 -6.35
CA ASN A 103 -9.05 2.54 -7.73
C ASN A 103 -10.42 2.85 -8.35
N ASN A 104 -11.47 2.12 -7.95
CA ASN A 104 -12.84 2.33 -8.44
C ASN A 104 -13.61 3.40 -7.63
N ALA A 105 -13.03 3.95 -6.56
CA ALA A 105 -13.70 4.97 -5.77
C ALA A 105 -13.62 6.33 -6.47
N THR A 106 -14.76 6.99 -6.65
CA THR A 106 -14.78 8.35 -7.20
C THR A 106 -14.32 9.37 -6.15
N SER A 107 -13.76 10.48 -6.62
CA SER A 107 -13.33 11.59 -5.76
C SER A 107 -14.47 12.09 -4.89
N GLU A 108 -15.69 12.18 -5.42
CA GLU A 108 -16.89 12.61 -4.68
C GLU A 108 -17.16 11.67 -3.51
N ARG A 109 -17.08 10.36 -3.73
CA ARG A 109 -17.32 9.35 -2.70
C ARG A 109 -16.26 9.39 -1.61
N ILE A 110 -15.00 9.65 -1.97
CA ILE A 110 -13.88 9.80 -1.02
C ILE A 110 -14.08 11.06 -0.18
N ILE A 111 -14.38 12.19 -0.82
CA ILE A 111 -14.62 13.48 -0.15
C ILE A 111 -15.81 13.35 0.81
N GLU A 112 -16.92 12.75 0.36
CA GLU A 112 -18.11 12.56 1.19
C GLU A 112 -17.82 11.69 2.42
N TYR A 113 -17.09 10.58 2.23
CA TYR A 113 -16.70 9.71 3.33
C TYR A 113 -15.83 10.45 4.35
N ASN A 114 -14.81 11.17 3.89
CA ASN A 114 -13.93 11.94 4.75
C ASN A 114 -14.70 13.03 5.52
N ALA A 115 -15.68 13.69 4.89
CA ALA A 115 -16.55 14.68 5.55
C ALA A 115 -17.32 14.05 6.71
N LYS A 116 -17.96 12.89 6.45
CA LYS A 116 -18.71 12.14 7.46
C LYS A 116 -17.82 11.71 8.63
N MET A 117 -16.59 11.28 8.35
CA MET A 117 -15.64 10.88 9.39
C MET A 117 -15.15 12.07 10.22
N ALA A 118 -14.85 13.21 9.60
CA ALA A 118 -14.43 14.43 10.30
C ALA A 118 -15.52 14.97 11.24
N ILE A 119 -16.80 14.92 10.81
CA ILE A 119 -17.94 15.28 11.67
C ILE A 119 -18.03 14.32 12.85
N ARG A 120 -17.90 13.01 12.61
CA ARG A 120 -17.97 11.98 13.66
C ARG A 120 -16.84 12.10 14.68
N SER A 121 -15.63 12.47 14.25
CA SER A 121 -14.48 12.69 15.14
C SER A 121 -14.48 14.05 15.82
N ARG A 122 -15.45 14.93 15.52
CA ARG A 122 -15.52 16.33 15.98
C ARG A 122 -14.31 17.19 15.58
N ASP A 123 -13.64 16.84 14.47
CA ASP A 123 -12.52 17.62 13.94
C ASP A 123 -13.01 18.78 13.07
N ILE A 124 -13.20 19.94 13.70
CA ILE A 124 -13.75 21.16 13.08
C ILE A 124 -12.86 21.68 11.92
N ASN A 125 -11.54 21.47 11.99
CA ASN A 125 -10.60 21.96 10.97
C ASN A 125 -10.74 21.12 9.69
N SER A 126 -10.80 19.80 9.82
CA SER A 126 -11.05 18.90 8.69
C SER A 126 -12.42 19.14 8.04
N VAL A 127 -13.47 19.43 8.84
CA VAL A 127 -14.82 19.74 8.30
C VAL A 127 -14.79 20.99 7.41
N ARG A 128 -14.06 22.03 7.81
CA ARG A 128 -13.95 23.30 7.06
C ARG A 128 -13.23 23.14 5.72
N GLU A 129 -12.12 22.42 5.67
CA GLU A 129 -11.38 22.19 4.41
C GLU A 129 -12.19 21.35 3.41
N ILE A 130 -12.96 20.38 3.91
CA ILE A 130 -13.78 19.52 3.05
C ILE A 130 -15.00 20.28 2.48
N THR A 131 -15.60 21.20 3.25
CA THR A 131 -16.72 22.01 2.75
C THR A 131 -16.29 23.01 1.66
N LYS A 132 -15.04 23.48 1.65
CA LYS A 132 -14.49 24.34 0.57
C LYS A 132 -14.54 23.65 -0.79
N HIS A 133 -14.20 22.36 -0.85
CA HIS A 133 -14.23 21.56 -2.08
C HIS A 133 -15.65 21.22 -2.57
N ARG A 134 -16.67 21.43 -1.72
CA ARG A 134 -18.07 21.16 -2.03
C ARG A 134 -18.77 22.32 -2.74
N ARG A 135 -18.24 23.55 -2.63
CA ARG A 135 -18.71 24.69 -3.42
C ARG A 135 -18.14 24.56 -4.82
N LYS A 136 -18.96 24.14 -5.78
CA LYS A 136 -18.63 24.33 -7.20
C LYS A 136 -18.39 25.83 -7.44
N PRO A 137 -17.44 26.23 -8.32
CA PRO A 137 -17.41 27.61 -8.77
C PRO A 137 -18.76 27.89 -9.43
N GLU A 138 -19.48 28.88 -8.90
CA GLU A 138 -20.63 29.47 -9.57
C GLU A 138 -20.12 29.95 -10.93
N GLN A 139 -20.51 29.26 -12.00
CA GLN A 139 -20.31 29.76 -13.35
C GLN A 139 -21.27 30.95 -13.50
N TYR A 140 -20.69 32.14 -13.52
CA TYR A 140 -21.36 33.39 -13.87
C TYR A 140 -21.33 33.58 -15.39
#